data_AF-A0A2P2CEF2-F1
#
_entry.id   AF-A0A2P2CEF2-F1
#
_cell.length_a   1.000
_cell.length_b   1.000
_cell.length_c   1.000
_cell.angle_alpha   90.00
_cell.angle_beta   90.00
_cell.angle_gamma   90.00
#
_symmetry.space_group_name_H-M   'P 1'
#
loop_
_entity.id
_entity.type
_entity.pdbx_description
1 polymer ?
#
loop_
_entity_poly.entity_id
_entity_poly.type
_entity_poly.pdbx_seq_one_letter_code
_entity_poly.pdbx_strand_id
1 'polypeptide(L)'
;MSPAAQRVIGSVVLLVLGVLTLPIVAYFVDSDGSENWIIVVAIGAMAAIGAALAIALPGMAREGASTGRRALAGVWWGLLGLTVGLVVFWFLLNGFDGA
;
A
#
# COMPACT_ATOMS: atom_id res chain seq x y z
N MET A 1 -18.56 6.64 -11.78
CA MET A 1 -17.92 7.37 -10.66
C MET A 1 -17.12 8.53 -11.21
N SER A 2 -17.12 9.68 -10.52
CA SER A 2 -16.25 10.80 -10.90
C SER A 2 -14.76 10.46 -10.62
N PRO A 3 -13.81 11.11 -11.31
CA PRO A 3 -12.38 10.96 -11.01
C PRO A 3 -12.06 11.29 -9.54
N ALA A 4 -12.73 12.29 -8.97
CA ALA A 4 -12.60 12.64 -7.56
C ALA A 4 -13.02 11.49 -6.64
N ALA A 5 -14.18 10.86 -6.90
CA ALA A 5 -14.63 9.71 -6.13
C ALA A 5 -13.66 8.52 -6.24
N GLN A 6 -13.09 8.26 -7.42
CA GLN A 6 -12.10 7.19 -7.60
C GLN A 6 -10.82 7.45 -6.82
N ARG A 7 -10.34 8.71 -6.77
CA ARG A 7 -9.16 9.07 -5.97
C ARG A 7 -9.42 8.87 -4.48
N VAL A 8 -10.55 9.35 -3.97
CA VAL A 8 -10.91 9.18 -2.55
C VAL A 8 -11.00 7.70 -2.20
N ILE A 9 -11.77 6.91 -2.95
CA ILE A 9 -11.93 5.48 -2.68
C ILE A 9 -10.60 4.75 -2.81
N GLY A 10 -9.83 5.03 -3.87
CA GLY A 10 -8.53 4.43 -4.10
C GLY A 10 -7.54 4.72 -2.97
N SER A 11 -7.46 5.98 -2.52
CA SER A 11 -6.62 6.37 -1.39
C SER A 11 -7.04 5.70 -0.09
N VAL A 12 -8.34 5.67 0.22
CA VAL A 12 -8.85 5.01 1.44
C VAL A 12 -8.53 3.51 1.42
N VAL A 13 -8.76 2.83 0.28
CA VAL A 13 -8.44 1.41 0.13
C VAL A 13 -6.94 1.15 0.34
N LEU A 14 -6.06 1.94 -0.28
CA LEU A 14 -4.61 1.75 -0.13
C LEU A 14 -4.12 2.07 1.28
N LEU A 15 -4.73 3.03 1.97
CA LEU A 15 -4.41 3.31 3.37
C LEU A 15 -4.80 2.14 4.28
N VAL A 16 -6.03 1.63 4.15
CA VAL A 16 -6.50 0.48 4.94
C VAL A 16 -5.63 -0.73 4.67
N LEU A 17 -5.37 -1.04 3.39
CA LEU A 17 -4.51 -2.16 3.03
C LEU A 17 -3.08 -1.95 3.51
N GLY A 18 -2.53 -0.73 3.41
CA GLY A 18 -1.19 -0.41 3.91
C GLY A 18 -1.01 -0.70 5.40
N VAL A 19 -1.99 -0.32 6.23
CA VAL A 19 -2.00 -0.61 7.68
C VAL A 19 -2.12 -2.11 7.95
N LEU A 20 -2.99 -2.81 7.21
CA LEU A 20 -3.23 -4.25 7.41
C LEU A 20 -2.14 -5.13 6.79
N THR A 21 -1.34 -4.62 5.85
CA THR A 21 -0.38 -5.44 5.09
C THR A 21 0.66 -6.07 6.01
N LEU A 22 1.22 -5.31 6.95
CA LEU A 22 2.26 -5.83 7.85
C LEU A 22 1.78 -6.99 8.71
N PRO A 23 0.69 -6.90 9.49
CA PRO A 23 0.23 -8.03 10.30
C PRO A 23 -0.21 -9.21 9.44
N ILE A 24 -0.79 -8.98 8.25
CA ILE A 24 -1.16 -10.04 7.32
C ILE A 24 0.10 -10.76 6.82
N VAL A 25 1.11 -10.04 6.35
CA VAL A 25 2.35 -10.65 5.86
C VAL A 25 3.09 -11.36 6.98
N ALA A 26 3.19 -10.75 8.16
CA ALA A 26 3.78 -11.40 9.33
C ALA A 26 3.06 -12.72 9.65
N TYR A 27 1.73 -12.75 9.67
CA TYR A 27 0.98 -13.99 9.92
C TYR A 27 1.36 -15.15 8.99
N PHE A 28 1.74 -14.88 7.74
CA PHE A 28 2.12 -15.92 6.76
C PHE A 28 3.62 -16.15 6.63
N VAL A 29 4.44 -15.15 6.91
CA VAL A 29 5.89 -15.12 6.61
C VAL A 29 6.74 -15.13 7.87
N ASP A 30 6.16 -14.92 9.05
CA ASP A 30 6.87 -14.97 10.32
C ASP A 30 7.16 -16.43 10.71
N SER A 31 8.37 -16.89 10.38
CA SER A 31 8.91 -18.20 10.72
C SER A 31 10.41 -18.07 10.95
N ASP A 32 11.04 -19.05 11.60
CA ASP A 32 12.46 -19.02 11.93
C ASP A 32 13.33 -18.76 10.69
N GLY A 33 13.94 -17.57 10.63
CA GLY A 33 14.82 -17.15 9.54
C GLY A 33 14.17 -16.38 8.38
N SER A 34 12.86 -16.11 8.41
CA SER A 34 12.15 -15.37 7.36
C SER A 34 11.66 -13.97 7.75
N GLU A 35 11.99 -13.47 8.95
CA GLU A 35 11.54 -12.17 9.45
C GLU A 35 11.96 -11.01 8.51
N ASN A 36 13.16 -11.10 7.94
CA ASN A 36 13.68 -10.12 6.98
C ASN A 36 12.87 -10.07 5.66
N TRP A 37 12.12 -11.12 5.35
CA TRP A 37 11.27 -11.17 4.15
C TRP A 37 9.95 -10.44 4.33
N ILE A 38 9.51 -10.17 5.56
CA ILE A 38 8.21 -9.51 5.82
C ILE A 38 8.14 -8.17 5.09
N ILE A 39 9.18 -7.33 5.23
CA ILE A 39 9.21 -6.01 4.58
C ILE A 39 9.26 -6.16 3.06
N VAL A 40 10.06 -7.09 2.55
CA VAL A 40 10.22 -7.32 1.10
C VAL A 40 8.89 -7.77 0.47
N VAL A 41 8.21 -8.72 1.11
CA VAL A 41 6.90 -9.23 0.67
C VAL A 41 5.83 -8.14 0.78
N ALA A 42 5.81 -7.36 1.86
CA ALA A 42 4.88 -6.25 2.02
C ALA A 42 5.04 -5.18 0.92
N ILE A 43 6.28 -4.80 0.59
CA ILE A 43 6.60 -3.87 -0.51
C ILE A 43 6.07 -4.42 -1.84
N GLY A 44 6.38 -5.68 -2.14
CA GLY A 44 5.92 -6.34 -3.38
C GLY A 44 4.40 -6.40 -3.47
N ALA A 45 3.73 -6.79 -2.39
CA ALA A 45 2.28 -6.87 -2.31
C ALA A 45 1.63 -5.50 -2.53
N MET A 46 2.06 -4.46 -1.81
CA MET A 46 1.47 -3.13 -1.94
C MET A 46 1.78 -2.46 -3.27
N ALA A 47 2.95 -2.71 -3.87
CA ALA A 47 3.23 -2.29 -5.24
C ALA A 47 2.25 -2.92 -6.24
N ALA A 48 2.00 -4.23 -6.14
CA ALA A 48 1.09 -4.95 -7.02
C ALA A 48 -0.36 -4.52 -6.84
N ILE A 49 -0.83 -4.38 -5.59
CA ILE A 49 -2.17 -3.90 -5.25
C ILE A 49 -2.37 -2.48 -5.78
N GLY A 50 -1.40 -1.58 -5.54
CA GLY A 50 -1.44 -0.21 -6.03
C GLY A 50 -1.53 -0.14 -7.56
N ALA A 51 -0.71 -0.93 -8.26
CA ALA A 51 -0.74 -1.02 -9.71
C ALA A 51 -2.10 -1.51 -10.23
N ALA A 52 -2.62 -2.61 -9.67
CA ALA A 52 -3.92 -3.17 -10.05
C ALA A 52 -5.06 -2.17 -9.82
N LEU A 53 -5.04 -1.48 -8.68
CA LEU A 53 -6.06 -0.50 -8.33
C LEU A 53 -6.06 0.71 -9.27
N ALA A 54 -4.88 1.23 -9.63
CA ALA A 54 -4.78 2.36 -10.57
C ALA A 54 -5.13 1.98 -12.02
N ILE A 55 -4.96 0.70 -12.40
CA ILE A 55 -5.48 0.18 -13.68
C ILE A 55 -7.01 0.11 -13.64
N ALA A 56 -7.58 -0.41 -12.56
CA ALA A 56 -9.03 -0.57 -12.38
C ALA A 56 -9.77 0.77 -12.16
N LEU A 57 -9.13 1.74 -11.51
CA LEU A 57 -9.64 3.07 -11.19
C LEU A 57 -8.85 4.15 -11.95
N PRO A 58 -9.12 4.35 -13.25
CA PRO A 58 -8.27 5.17 -14.12
C PRO A 58 -8.18 6.64 -13.72
N GLY A 59 -9.16 7.17 -12.99
CA GLY A 59 -9.17 8.52 -12.44
C GLY A 59 -8.16 8.76 -11.31
N MET A 60 -7.52 7.70 -10.79
CA MET A 60 -6.36 7.81 -9.90
C MET A 60 -5.09 8.29 -10.62
N ALA A 61 -5.01 8.09 -11.93
CA ALA A 61 -3.90 8.54 -12.75
C ALA A 61 -4.25 9.83 -13.52
N ARG A 62 -3.24 10.42 -14.16
CA ARG A 62 -3.44 11.55 -15.07
C ARG A 62 -4.32 11.13 -16.25
N GLU A 63 -5.23 11.99 -16.66
CA GLU A 63 -6.09 11.76 -17.82
C GLU A 63 -5.25 11.48 -19.08
N GLY A 64 -5.71 10.53 -19.91
CA GLY A 64 -4.99 10.08 -21.10
C GLY A 64 -3.73 9.26 -20.84
N ALA A 65 -3.36 8.95 -19.60
CA ALA A 65 -2.20 8.10 -19.32
C ALA A 65 -2.41 6.67 -19.88
N SER A 66 -1.36 6.12 -20.49
CA SER A 66 -1.30 4.71 -20.90
C SER A 66 -1.34 3.77 -19.69
N THR A 67 -1.76 2.51 -19.89
CA THR A 67 -1.88 1.51 -18.82
C THR A 67 -0.60 1.36 -17.99
N GLY A 68 0.58 1.34 -18.63
CA GLY A 68 1.86 1.25 -17.92
C GLY A 68 2.15 2.44 -17.01
N ARG A 69 1.82 3.67 -17.45
CA ARG A 69 1.95 4.86 -16.60
C ARG A 69 0.98 4.87 -15.43
N ARG A 70 -0.24 4.34 -15.64
CA ARG A 70 -1.22 4.18 -14.56
C ARG A 70 -0.73 3.17 -13.53
N ALA A 71 -0.22 2.04 -13.98
CA ALA A 71 0.36 1.01 -13.11
C ALA A 71 1.50 1.59 -12.26
N LEU A 72 2.45 2.30 -12.88
CA LEU A 72 3.57 2.93 -12.16
C LEU A 72 3.10 3.97 -11.14
N ALA A 73 2.12 4.80 -11.47
CA ALA A 73 1.52 5.72 -10.51
C ALA A 73 0.85 4.97 -9.35
N GLY A 74 0.15 3.88 -9.66
CA GLY A 74 -0.46 2.98 -8.70
C GLY A 74 0.54 2.36 -7.73
N VAL A 75 1.69 1.87 -8.24
CA VAL A 75 2.79 1.36 -7.39
C VAL A 75 3.17 2.39 -6.34
N TRP A 76 3.42 3.63 -6.74
CA TRP A 76 3.79 4.70 -5.80
C TRP A 76 2.70 4.99 -4.77
N TRP A 77 1.42 4.98 -5.17
CA TRP A 77 0.32 5.11 -4.22
C TRP A 77 0.24 3.95 -3.23
N GLY A 78 0.48 2.72 -3.70
CA GLY A 78 0.53 1.54 -2.84
C GLY A 78 1.68 1.60 -1.84
N LEU A 79 2.88 1.97 -2.30
CA LEU A 79 4.04 2.16 -1.43
C LEU A 79 3.83 3.29 -0.42
N LEU A 80 3.16 4.39 -0.82
CA LEU A 80 2.78 5.45 0.12
C LEU A 80 1.84 4.92 1.19
N GLY A 81 0.83 4.11 0.82
CA GLY A 81 -0.06 3.45 1.77
C GLY A 81 0.69 2.55 2.75
N LEU A 82 1.65 1.75 2.26
CA LEU A 82 2.51 0.92 3.10
C LEU A 82 3.35 1.75 4.07
N THR A 83 3.95 2.85 3.62
CA THR A 83 4.71 3.77 4.47
C THR A 83 3.85 4.33 5.60
N VAL A 84 2.61 4.73 5.30
CA VAL A 84 1.67 5.16 6.36
C VAL A 84 1.38 4.01 7.31
N GLY A 85 1.17 2.80 6.80
CA GLY A 85 0.99 1.59 7.62
C GLY A 85 2.17 1.33 8.56
N LEU A 86 3.40 1.44 8.06
CA LEU A 86 4.63 1.32 8.86
C LEU A 86 4.70 2.37 9.97
N VAL A 87 4.37 3.64 9.67
CA VAL A 87 4.34 4.71 10.68
C VAL A 87 3.28 4.43 11.74
N VAL A 88 2.07 4.03 11.33
CA VAL A 88 1.00 3.65 12.27
C VAL A 88 1.45 2.48 13.15
N PHE A 89 2.02 1.44 12.56
CA PHE A 89 2.49 0.27 13.30
C PHE A 89 3.61 0.61 14.27
N TRP A 90 4.53 1.49 13.88
CA TRP A 90 5.58 2.01 14.75
C TRP A 90 5.00 2.72 15.97
N PHE A 91 4.00 3.59 15.80
CA PHE A 91 3.30 4.23 16.92
C PHE A 91 2.55 3.22 17.81
N LEU A 92 1.94 2.19 17.21
CA LEU A 92 1.23 1.16 17.97
C LEU A 92 2.17 0.31 18.83
N LEU A 93 3.41 0.10 18.39
CA LEU A 93 4.41 -0.67 19.13
C LEU A 93 5.16 0.16 20.19
N ASN A 94 5.52 1.40 19.85
CA ASN A 94 6.39 2.24 20.71
C ASN A 94 5.62 3.27 21.55
N GLY A 95 4.32 3.46 21.29
CA GLY A 95 3.56 4.54 21.90
C GLY A 95 4.00 5.93 21.43
N PHE A 96 3.56 6.99 22.14
CA PHE A 96 3.94 8.38 21.84
C PHE A 96 5.18 8.86 22.60
N ASP A 97 5.60 8.10 23.61
CA ASP A 97 6.76 8.43 24.43
C ASP A 97 8.09 7.94 23.83
N GLY A 98 8.02 7.17 22.73
CA GLY A 98 9.18 6.68 21.97
C GLY A 98 9.76 5.36 22.50
N ALA A 99 10.63 4.75 21.69
CA ALA A 99 11.40 3.55 22.01
C ALA A 99 12.55 3.83 22.99
#